data_AF-A0A7J5APZ4-F1
#
_entry.id   AF-A0A7J5APZ4-F1
#
_cell.length_a   1.000
_cell.length_b   1.000
_cell.length_c   1.000
_cell.angle_alpha   90.00
_cell.angle_beta   90.00
_cell.angle_gamma   90.00
#
_symmetry.space_group_name_H-M   'P 1'
#
loop_
_entity.id
_entity.type
_entity.pdbx_description
1 polymer ?
#
loop_
_entity_poly.entity_id
_entity_poly.type
_entity_poly.pdbx_seq_one_letter_code
_entity_poly.pdbx_strand_id
1 'polypeptide(L)'
;MLKYICSLFLVFFSSILLFSQTNITLNENELIDLKKKFYLNRKIGIDSTLFYMNKLVKTNNIPYKTFAYSAIEYIKTREKQIVDISFFKDSISKYLPKISLKKENYNILFDIHILLGNTKKRRGLTKQALKNYTKAEAYAIETKDIERIIKIKGNIALIYQDMEELNEALLKIKEKHFLLERNKEKLGSKFRINKLKTSLNIGAIYANMYKNNTLKKQYADSSLYYYNSSLKNNKIKENSYYQGRIYYGLGTIYTLKKEYTKANLYLEKSLEIFHKYKSYSYLYKGHYNIGVNYYMAKDFNRGKYNFLKALHIKNDTLLDYNYMHANNYLSKIYLNQKKVDSANYYLNTFLNAYNKISTREKHQFKEAYKTAKEINFTKKINAINKDNNERTFYYNIIIISLILISGFTSFFVFKNNREKRKAKERLDNLIVRVSQKEKITPPTSDLKIKDEQHQQIIKGLSIIEEKMYFLKDDFNLYNAAKRIGTNTTYLSKVIKVYKQMSFSEYTNELRINYITKKLSEEKKIRAYTTQAIGEIGGYKNAKSFTRIFKKHTGITPYQFIEKINKEVFF
;
A
#
# COMPACT_ATOMS: atom_id res chain seq x y z
N MET A 1 54.79 -3.39 -44.51
CA MET A 1 53.44 -3.19 -43.94
C MET A 1 52.32 -3.21 -45.00
N LEU A 2 52.53 -2.68 -46.22
CA LEU A 2 51.50 -2.64 -47.28
C LEU A 2 51.02 -4.02 -47.80
N LYS A 3 51.90 -5.03 -47.89
CA LYS A 3 51.53 -6.39 -48.35
C LYS A 3 50.56 -7.13 -47.41
N TYR A 4 50.58 -6.81 -46.11
CA TYR A 4 49.68 -7.42 -45.12
C TYR A 4 48.31 -6.73 -45.06
N ILE A 5 48.24 -5.45 -45.47
CA ILE A 5 46.97 -4.70 -45.52
C ILE A 5 46.14 -5.14 -46.74
N CYS A 6 46.75 -5.37 -47.91
CA CYS A 6 46.03 -5.88 -49.08
C CYS A 6 45.50 -7.31 -48.90
N SER A 7 46.22 -8.16 -48.16
CA SER A 7 45.78 -9.54 -47.88
C SER A 7 44.64 -9.58 -46.85
N LEU A 8 44.63 -8.69 -45.85
CA LEU A 8 43.47 -8.53 -44.95
C LEU A 8 42.24 -7.96 -45.68
N PHE A 9 42.42 -7.05 -46.64
CA PHE A 9 41.32 -6.50 -47.43
C PHE A 9 40.67 -7.55 -48.36
N LEU A 10 41.46 -8.46 -48.93
CA LEU A 10 40.96 -9.58 -49.76
C LEU A 10 40.20 -10.64 -48.94
N VAL A 11 40.59 -10.89 -47.69
CA VAL A 11 39.86 -11.78 -46.77
C VAL A 11 38.55 -11.14 -46.27
N PHE A 12 38.53 -9.82 -46.07
CA PHE A 12 37.30 -9.09 -45.76
C PHE A 12 36.33 -9.01 -46.96
N PHE A 13 36.83 -8.84 -48.19
CA PHE A 13 35.96 -8.81 -49.37
C PHE A 13 35.41 -10.19 -49.75
N SER A 14 36.18 -11.27 -49.54
CA SER A 14 35.71 -12.64 -49.77
C SER A 14 34.71 -13.13 -48.71
N SER A 15 34.77 -12.62 -47.48
CA SER A 15 33.75 -12.90 -46.46
C SER A 15 32.45 -12.10 -46.64
N ILE A 16 32.50 -10.94 -47.29
CA ILE A 16 31.30 -10.14 -47.63
C ILE A 16 30.60 -10.67 -48.89
N LEU A 17 31.31 -11.30 -49.82
CA LEU A 17 30.73 -11.91 -51.03
C LEU A 17 30.08 -13.29 -50.80
N LEU A 18 30.22 -13.88 -49.60
CA LEU A 18 29.59 -15.16 -49.24
C LEU A 18 28.22 -15.02 -48.55
N PHE A 19 27.73 -13.79 -48.31
CA PHE A 19 26.32 -13.53 -48.03
C PHE A 19 25.54 -13.16 -49.31
N SER A 20 25.83 -13.85 -50.41
CA SER A 20 24.82 -14.02 -51.45
C SER A 20 23.59 -14.69 -50.80
N GLN A 21 22.44 -14.02 -50.84
CA GLN A 21 21.16 -14.63 -50.49
C GLN A 21 20.92 -15.78 -51.47
N THR A 22 21.40 -16.98 -51.11
CA THR A 22 21.17 -18.19 -51.89
C THR A 22 19.67 -18.47 -51.85
N ASN A 23 18.99 -18.08 -52.92
CA ASN A 23 17.61 -18.48 -53.13
C ASN A 23 17.58 -20.01 -53.23
N ILE A 24 16.77 -20.64 -52.40
CA ILE A 24 16.66 -22.10 -52.38
C ILE A 24 15.59 -22.48 -53.41
N THR A 25 15.96 -23.31 -54.38
CA THR A 25 15.01 -23.97 -55.27
C THR A 25 14.33 -25.09 -54.49
N LEU A 26 13.03 -24.94 -54.21
CA LEU A 26 12.20 -25.93 -53.54
C LEU A 26 11.14 -26.40 -54.53
N ASN A 27 10.88 -27.71 -54.57
CA ASN A 27 9.79 -28.23 -55.37
C ASN A 27 8.43 -27.95 -54.70
N GLU A 28 7.33 -28.17 -55.44
CA GLU A 28 5.99 -27.84 -54.96
C GLU A 28 5.59 -28.62 -53.68
N ASN A 29 5.95 -29.90 -53.59
CA ASN A 29 5.65 -30.72 -52.42
C ASN A 29 6.37 -30.23 -51.16
N GLU A 30 7.63 -29.80 -51.29
CA GLU A 30 8.40 -29.20 -50.20
C GLU A 30 7.80 -27.87 -49.74
N LEU A 31 7.37 -27.02 -50.68
CA LEU A 31 6.68 -25.76 -50.38
C LEU A 31 5.38 -26.01 -49.60
N ILE A 32 4.60 -27.01 -50.02
CA ILE A 32 3.37 -27.42 -49.35
C ILE A 32 3.66 -27.96 -47.94
N ASP A 33 4.68 -28.81 -47.75
CA ASP A 33 5.02 -29.36 -46.43
C ASP A 33 5.49 -28.27 -45.47
N LEU A 34 6.38 -27.36 -45.92
CA LEU A 34 6.83 -26.23 -45.11
C LEU A 34 5.68 -25.34 -44.69
N LYS A 35 4.76 -25.02 -45.62
CA LYS A 35 3.53 -24.28 -45.31
C LYS A 35 2.68 -25.02 -44.26
N LYS A 36 2.53 -26.35 -44.35
CA LYS A 36 1.78 -27.15 -43.37
C LYS A 36 2.36 -27.03 -41.96
N LYS A 37 3.69 -26.91 -41.81
CA LYS A 37 4.33 -26.74 -40.48
C LYS A 37 3.80 -25.53 -39.72
N PHE A 38 3.41 -24.44 -40.40
CA PHE A 38 2.77 -23.29 -39.77
C PHE A 38 1.50 -23.67 -38.99
N TYR A 39 0.64 -24.50 -39.58
CA TYR A 39 -0.61 -24.92 -38.95
C TYR A 39 -0.41 -25.93 -37.82
N LEU A 40 0.78 -26.54 -37.73
CA LEU A 40 1.19 -27.44 -36.65
C LEU A 40 1.85 -26.72 -35.47
N ASN A 41 1.88 -25.38 -35.46
CA ASN A 41 2.55 -24.56 -34.45
C ASN A 41 2.26 -24.96 -32.98
N ARG A 42 1.03 -25.40 -32.67
CA ARG A 42 0.69 -25.87 -31.31
C ARG A 42 1.39 -27.16 -30.90
N LYS A 43 1.76 -27.99 -31.86
CA LYS A 43 2.45 -29.28 -31.66
C LYS A 43 3.97 -29.10 -31.70
N ILE A 44 4.48 -28.29 -32.63
CA ILE A 44 5.92 -28.14 -32.87
C ILE A 44 6.56 -26.94 -32.16
N GLY A 45 5.77 -26.05 -31.56
CA GLY A 45 6.28 -24.85 -30.91
C GLY A 45 6.55 -23.68 -31.85
N ILE A 46 6.81 -22.51 -31.25
CA ILE A 46 6.99 -21.23 -31.97
C ILE A 46 8.31 -21.23 -32.74
N ASP A 47 9.41 -21.63 -32.12
CA ASP A 47 10.75 -21.56 -32.72
C ASP A 47 10.87 -22.44 -33.96
N SER A 48 10.40 -23.70 -33.88
CA SER A 48 10.34 -24.57 -35.05
C SER A 48 9.45 -24.01 -36.14
N THR A 49 8.33 -23.37 -35.78
CA THR A 49 7.47 -22.73 -36.79
C THR A 49 8.19 -21.58 -37.49
N LEU A 50 8.87 -20.72 -36.74
CA LEU A 50 9.65 -19.61 -37.28
C LEU A 50 10.80 -20.12 -38.16
N PHE A 51 11.49 -21.19 -37.75
CA PHE A 51 12.52 -21.85 -38.55
C PHE A 51 12.00 -22.27 -39.93
N TYR A 52 10.87 -22.98 -40.00
CA TYR A 52 10.30 -23.42 -41.27
C TYR A 52 9.80 -22.25 -42.13
N MET A 53 9.20 -21.22 -41.52
CA MET A 53 8.79 -20.02 -42.27
C MET A 53 10.00 -19.25 -42.80
N ASN A 54 11.10 -19.15 -42.04
CA ASN A 54 12.34 -18.54 -42.52
C ASN A 54 12.96 -19.31 -43.69
N LYS A 55 12.86 -20.65 -43.72
CA LYS A 55 13.23 -21.45 -44.90
C LYS A 55 12.35 -21.09 -46.11
N LEU A 56 11.05 -20.92 -45.89
CA LEU A 56 10.10 -20.56 -46.93
C LEU A 56 10.29 -19.11 -47.44
N VAL A 57 10.83 -18.19 -46.64
CA VAL A 57 11.20 -16.84 -47.09
C VAL A 57 12.31 -16.86 -48.16
N LYS A 58 13.18 -17.88 -48.16
CA LYS A 58 14.32 -18.01 -49.10
C LYS A 58 13.96 -18.61 -50.46
N THR A 59 12.71 -19.05 -50.68
CA THR A 59 12.29 -19.61 -51.98
C THR A 59 12.19 -18.54 -53.07
N ASN A 60 12.25 -18.89 -54.35
CA ASN A 60 11.87 -17.98 -55.44
C ASN A 60 10.35 -17.94 -55.71
N ASN A 61 9.58 -18.87 -55.15
CA ASN A 61 8.14 -18.91 -55.33
C ASN A 61 7.44 -17.75 -54.58
N ILE A 62 7.00 -16.73 -55.32
CA ILE A 62 6.41 -15.49 -54.78
C ILE A 62 5.19 -15.74 -53.85
N PRO A 63 4.20 -16.56 -54.22
CA PRO A 63 3.09 -16.91 -53.32
C PRO A 63 3.53 -17.46 -51.95
N TYR A 64 4.42 -18.46 -51.95
CA TYR A 64 4.89 -19.08 -50.70
C TYR A 64 5.80 -18.16 -49.89
N LYS A 65 6.65 -17.37 -50.54
CA LYS A 65 7.44 -16.30 -49.91
C LYS A 65 6.55 -15.28 -49.20
N THR A 66 5.48 -14.82 -49.87
CA THR A 66 4.53 -13.84 -49.31
C THR A 66 3.75 -14.42 -48.14
N PHE A 67 3.34 -15.69 -48.24
CA PHE A 67 2.75 -16.42 -47.12
C PHE A 67 3.70 -16.48 -45.92
N ALA A 68 4.97 -16.80 -46.15
CA ALA A 68 5.98 -16.91 -45.09
C ALA A 68 6.16 -15.58 -44.34
N TYR A 69 6.32 -14.46 -45.05
CA TYR A 69 6.38 -13.13 -44.43
C TYR A 69 5.13 -12.82 -43.59
N SER A 70 3.95 -13.09 -44.13
CA SER A 70 2.67 -12.86 -43.43
C SER A 70 2.53 -13.75 -42.18
N ALA A 71 3.01 -14.99 -42.26
CA ALA A 71 2.98 -15.97 -41.18
C ALA A 71 3.92 -15.59 -40.03
N ILE A 72 5.15 -15.16 -40.37
CA ILE A 72 6.13 -14.68 -39.38
C ILE A 72 5.61 -13.43 -38.68
N GLU A 73 5.12 -12.44 -39.43
CA GLU A 73 4.55 -11.22 -38.86
C GLU A 73 3.41 -11.55 -37.89
N TYR A 74 2.52 -12.47 -38.28
CA TYR A 74 1.42 -12.91 -37.43
C TYR A 74 1.90 -13.59 -36.14
N ILE A 75 2.85 -14.52 -36.21
CA ILE A 75 3.39 -15.21 -35.04
C ILE A 75 4.05 -14.22 -34.09
N LYS A 76 4.95 -13.37 -34.59
CA LYS A 76 5.64 -12.40 -33.73
C LYS A 76 4.65 -11.43 -33.08
N THR A 77 3.63 -10.97 -33.82
CA THR A 77 2.55 -10.13 -33.28
C THR A 77 1.71 -10.87 -32.24
N ARG A 78 1.44 -12.16 -32.43
CA ARG A 78 0.68 -12.99 -31.48
C ARG A 78 1.42 -13.19 -30.16
N GLU A 79 2.72 -13.41 -30.23
CA GLU A 79 3.59 -13.65 -29.08
C GLU A 79 4.08 -12.37 -28.40
N LYS A 80 3.58 -11.20 -28.83
CA LYS A 80 4.00 -9.88 -28.32
C LYS A 80 5.52 -9.65 -28.39
N GLN A 81 6.20 -10.32 -29.33
CA GLN A 81 7.61 -10.07 -29.60
C GLN A 81 7.79 -8.73 -30.31
N ILE A 82 8.96 -8.09 -30.17
CA ILE A 82 9.29 -6.88 -30.93
C ILE A 82 9.27 -7.25 -32.43
N VAL A 83 8.46 -6.54 -33.19
CA VAL A 83 8.30 -6.75 -34.64
C VAL A 83 8.80 -5.50 -35.35
N ASP A 84 9.75 -5.64 -36.27
CA ASP A 84 10.03 -4.62 -37.26
C ASP A 84 8.85 -4.58 -38.25
N ILE A 85 7.87 -3.74 -37.93
CA ILE A 85 6.63 -3.63 -38.69
C ILE A 85 6.91 -3.10 -40.10
N SER A 86 7.88 -2.20 -40.25
CA SER A 86 8.32 -1.66 -41.54
C SER A 86 8.82 -2.79 -42.44
N PHE A 87 9.77 -3.60 -41.97
CA PHE A 87 10.34 -4.68 -42.77
C PHE A 87 9.29 -5.65 -43.33
N PHE A 88 8.37 -6.13 -42.49
CA PHE A 88 7.33 -7.06 -42.95
C PHE A 88 6.32 -6.37 -43.86
N LYS A 89 5.93 -5.13 -43.55
CA LYS A 89 5.01 -4.35 -44.38
C LYS A 89 5.59 -4.15 -45.78
N ASP A 90 6.85 -3.71 -45.87
CA ASP A 90 7.53 -3.41 -47.13
C ASP A 90 7.70 -4.67 -47.97
N SER A 91 8.13 -5.77 -47.33
CA SER A 91 8.25 -7.08 -47.98
C SER A 91 6.90 -7.57 -48.53
N ILE A 92 5.83 -7.52 -47.74
CA ILE A 92 4.50 -7.97 -48.18
C ILE A 92 3.96 -7.07 -49.28
N SER A 93 4.13 -5.75 -49.19
CA SER A 93 3.72 -4.82 -50.28
C SER A 93 4.50 -5.02 -51.57
N LYS A 94 5.77 -5.46 -51.49
CA LYS A 94 6.60 -5.76 -52.66
C LYS A 94 6.15 -7.02 -53.39
N TYR A 95 5.73 -8.06 -52.67
CA TYR A 95 5.48 -9.38 -53.27
C TYR A 95 3.99 -9.70 -53.50
N LEU A 96 3.08 -9.27 -52.62
CA LEU A 96 1.66 -9.60 -52.73
C LEU A 96 1.03 -9.17 -54.07
N PRO A 97 1.29 -7.95 -54.62
CA PRO A 97 0.74 -7.56 -55.92
C PRO A 97 1.26 -8.38 -57.10
N LYS A 98 2.38 -9.10 -56.93
CA LYS A 98 3.00 -9.93 -57.99
C LYS A 98 2.41 -11.33 -58.08
N ILE A 99 1.51 -11.71 -57.17
CA ILE A 99 0.82 -13.01 -57.21
C ILE A 99 -0.31 -12.92 -58.23
N SER A 100 -0.29 -13.76 -59.26
CA SER A 100 -1.34 -13.80 -60.28
C SER A 100 -2.68 -14.23 -59.68
N LEU A 101 -3.76 -13.55 -60.09
CA LEU A 101 -5.13 -13.83 -59.63
C LEU A 101 -5.76 -15.02 -60.37
N LYS A 102 -5.07 -16.17 -60.35
CA LYS A 102 -5.49 -17.42 -60.98
C LYS A 102 -5.95 -18.45 -59.92
N LYS A 103 -6.77 -19.41 -60.35
CA LYS A 103 -7.39 -20.44 -59.49
C LYS A 103 -6.39 -21.20 -58.61
N GLU A 104 -5.21 -21.52 -59.15
CA GLU A 104 -4.11 -22.16 -58.42
C GLU A 104 -3.63 -21.36 -57.19
N ASN A 105 -3.70 -20.02 -57.25
CA ASN A 105 -3.22 -19.13 -56.20
C ASN A 105 -4.28 -18.72 -55.19
N TYR A 106 -5.57 -18.90 -55.47
CA TYR A 106 -6.64 -18.47 -54.56
C TYR A 106 -6.54 -19.11 -53.18
N ASN A 107 -6.09 -20.36 -53.09
CA ASN A 107 -5.93 -21.03 -51.82
C ASN A 107 -4.84 -20.40 -50.93
N ILE A 108 -3.74 -19.93 -51.51
CA ILE A 108 -2.66 -19.29 -50.76
C ILE A 108 -2.93 -17.80 -50.54
N LEU A 109 -3.59 -17.12 -51.47
CA LEU A 109 -4.09 -15.75 -51.31
C LEU A 109 -5.11 -15.67 -50.17
N PHE A 110 -6.03 -16.64 -50.06
CA PHE A 110 -6.90 -16.79 -48.90
C PHE A 110 -6.10 -16.81 -47.60
N ASP A 111 -5.11 -17.72 -47.50
CA ASP A 111 -4.32 -17.91 -46.29
C ASP A 111 -3.53 -16.64 -45.92
N ILE A 112 -2.90 -15.98 -46.89
CA ILE A 112 -2.20 -14.70 -46.72
C ILE A 112 -3.15 -13.65 -46.13
N HIS A 113 -4.32 -13.46 -46.73
CA HIS A 113 -5.27 -12.45 -46.27
C HIS A 113 -5.87 -12.80 -44.90
N ILE A 114 -6.05 -14.08 -44.56
CA ILE A 114 -6.42 -14.49 -43.19
C ILE A 114 -5.35 -14.08 -42.19
N LEU A 115 -4.07 -14.33 -42.49
CA LEU A 115 -2.96 -13.97 -41.62
C LEU A 115 -2.87 -12.46 -41.42
N LEU A 116 -2.93 -11.70 -42.53
CA LEU A 116 -2.95 -10.23 -42.48
C LEU A 116 -4.14 -9.71 -41.67
N GLY A 117 -5.34 -10.24 -41.91
CA GLY A 117 -6.54 -9.85 -41.16
C GLY A 117 -6.38 -10.11 -39.66
N ASN A 118 -5.87 -11.28 -39.28
CA ASN A 118 -5.61 -11.61 -37.88
C ASN A 118 -4.55 -10.71 -37.24
N THR A 119 -3.47 -10.39 -37.96
CA THR A 119 -2.41 -9.48 -37.49
C THR A 119 -2.97 -8.09 -37.26
N LYS A 120 -3.73 -7.54 -38.22
CA LYS A 120 -4.37 -6.23 -38.10
C LYS A 120 -5.36 -6.20 -36.93
N LYS A 121 -6.17 -7.24 -36.78
CA LYS A 121 -7.09 -7.39 -35.63
C LYS A 121 -6.35 -7.32 -34.29
N ARG A 122 -5.25 -8.07 -34.16
CA ARG A 122 -4.43 -8.08 -32.93
C ARG A 122 -3.80 -6.72 -32.60
N ARG A 123 -3.52 -5.92 -33.63
CA ARG A 123 -3.03 -4.54 -33.48
C ARG A 123 -4.15 -3.50 -33.30
N GLY A 124 -5.42 -3.93 -33.15
CA GLY A 124 -6.57 -3.02 -33.02
C GLY A 124 -7.02 -2.35 -34.32
N LEU A 125 -6.45 -2.72 -35.47
CA LEU A 125 -6.75 -2.12 -36.78
C LEU A 125 -7.97 -2.80 -37.43
N THR A 126 -9.15 -2.67 -36.83
CA THR A 126 -10.37 -3.42 -37.19
C THR A 126 -10.81 -3.22 -38.64
N LYS A 127 -10.83 -1.98 -39.17
CA LYS A 127 -11.17 -1.72 -40.58
C LYS A 127 -10.21 -2.42 -41.57
N GLN A 128 -8.91 -2.41 -41.28
CA GLN A 128 -7.92 -3.09 -42.11
C GLN A 128 -8.05 -4.62 -42.00
N ALA A 129 -8.43 -5.13 -40.83
CA ALA A 129 -8.73 -6.54 -40.63
C ALA A 129 -9.94 -6.96 -41.48
N LEU A 130 -11.03 -6.18 -41.46
CA LEU A 130 -12.22 -6.41 -42.27
C LEU A 130 -11.89 -6.48 -43.76
N LYS A 131 -11.14 -5.49 -44.28
CA LYS A 131 -10.71 -5.44 -45.69
C LYS A 131 -9.98 -6.72 -46.11
N ASN A 132 -9.10 -7.24 -45.26
CA ASN A 132 -8.38 -8.50 -45.54
C ASN A 132 -9.31 -9.71 -45.47
N TYR A 133 -10.22 -9.77 -44.49
CA TYR A 133 -11.17 -10.88 -44.41
C TYR A 133 -12.16 -10.90 -45.58
N THR A 134 -12.61 -9.76 -46.09
CA THR A 134 -13.44 -9.68 -47.30
C THR A 134 -12.69 -10.18 -48.54
N LYS A 135 -11.40 -9.83 -48.69
CA LYS A 135 -10.56 -10.40 -49.75
C LYS A 135 -10.41 -11.91 -49.63
N ALA A 136 -10.17 -12.41 -48.42
CA ALA A 136 -10.11 -13.86 -48.17
C ALA A 136 -11.46 -14.52 -48.52
N GLU A 137 -12.59 -13.94 -48.13
CA GLU A 137 -13.91 -14.47 -48.47
C GLU A 137 -14.12 -14.59 -49.98
N ALA A 138 -13.74 -13.58 -50.77
CA ALA A 138 -13.80 -13.65 -52.23
C ALA A 138 -13.03 -14.87 -52.77
N TYR A 139 -11.78 -15.08 -52.34
CA TYR A 139 -11.00 -16.25 -52.79
C TYR A 139 -11.58 -17.60 -52.33
N ALA A 140 -12.23 -17.66 -51.17
CA ALA A 140 -12.91 -18.87 -50.71
C ALA A 140 -14.15 -19.19 -51.54
N ILE A 141 -14.87 -18.16 -52.00
CA ILE A 141 -16.02 -18.29 -52.91
C ILE A 141 -15.57 -18.80 -54.27
N GLU A 142 -14.51 -18.20 -54.85
CA GLU A 142 -13.95 -18.63 -56.15
C GLU A 142 -13.49 -20.09 -56.15
N THR A 143 -12.93 -20.55 -55.02
CA THR A 143 -12.49 -21.95 -54.86
C THR A 143 -13.63 -22.90 -54.47
N LYS A 144 -14.84 -22.38 -54.22
CA LYS A 144 -16.00 -23.14 -53.72
C LYS A 144 -15.70 -23.94 -52.43
N ASP A 145 -14.72 -23.48 -51.63
CA ASP A 145 -14.34 -24.13 -50.38
C ASP A 145 -15.29 -23.71 -49.25
N ILE A 146 -16.34 -24.50 -49.07
CA ILE A 146 -17.38 -24.23 -48.07
C ILE A 146 -16.85 -24.14 -46.64
N GLU A 147 -15.81 -24.91 -46.28
CA GLU A 147 -15.24 -24.85 -44.93
C GLU A 147 -14.55 -23.49 -44.69
N ARG A 148 -13.81 -23.00 -45.70
CA ARG A 148 -13.20 -21.67 -45.65
C ARG A 148 -14.23 -20.56 -45.60
N ILE A 149 -15.30 -20.65 -46.40
CA ILE A 149 -16.41 -19.69 -46.39
C ILE A 149 -17.06 -19.62 -45.00
N ILE A 150 -17.38 -20.77 -44.40
CA ILE A 150 -17.96 -20.84 -43.06
C ILE A 150 -17.02 -20.23 -42.00
N LYS A 151 -15.72 -20.52 -42.10
CA LYS A 151 -14.71 -19.99 -41.17
C LYS A 151 -14.59 -18.47 -41.28
N ILE A 152 -14.49 -17.93 -42.50
CA ILE A 152 -14.26 -16.50 -42.71
C ILE A 152 -15.49 -15.65 -42.37
N LYS A 153 -16.70 -16.11 -42.69
CA LYS A 153 -17.94 -15.41 -42.25
C LYS A 153 -18.01 -15.25 -40.74
N GLY A 154 -17.54 -16.26 -39.99
CA GLY A 154 -17.41 -16.19 -38.54
C GLY A 154 -16.43 -15.11 -38.07
N ASN A 155 -15.29 -14.95 -38.75
CA ASN A 155 -14.31 -13.91 -38.43
C ASN A 155 -14.83 -12.51 -38.78
N ILE A 156 -15.50 -12.36 -39.93
CA ILE A 156 -16.12 -11.11 -40.37
C ILE A 156 -17.19 -10.67 -39.36
N ALA A 157 -18.08 -11.58 -38.94
CA ALA A 157 -19.09 -11.28 -37.93
C ALA A 157 -18.47 -10.77 -36.62
N LEU A 158 -17.36 -11.37 -36.18
CA LEU A 158 -16.63 -10.90 -34.99
C LEU A 158 -16.00 -9.52 -35.18
N ILE A 159 -15.52 -9.17 -36.38
CA ILE A 159 -15.00 -7.82 -36.65
C ILE A 159 -16.12 -6.79 -36.64
N TYR A 160 -17.27 -7.07 -37.26
CA TYR A 160 -18.43 -6.19 -37.17
C TYR A 160 -18.88 -6.01 -35.72
N GLN A 161 -18.84 -7.08 -34.91
CA GLN A 161 -19.11 -7.00 -33.48
C GLN A 161 -18.08 -6.11 -32.73
N ASP A 162 -16.78 -6.27 -33.02
CA ASP A 162 -15.72 -5.41 -32.47
C ASP A 162 -15.86 -3.94 -32.91
N MET A 163 -16.47 -3.71 -34.09
CA MET A 163 -16.83 -2.40 -34.63
C MET A 163 -18.20 -1.90 -34.15
N GLU A 164 -18.88 -2.59 -33.25
CA GLU A 164 -20.22 -2.24 -32.74
C GLU A 164 -21.32 -2.13 -33.82
N GLU A 165 -21.06 -2.65 -35.02
CA GLU A 165 -22.01 -2.76 -36.13
C GLU A 165 -22.81 -4.06 -35.97
N LEU A 166 -23.65 -4.10 -34.93
CA LEU A 166 -24.27 -5.34 -34.44
C LEU A 166 -25.27 -5.97 -35.44
N ASN A 167 -25.91 -5.16 -36.29
CA ASN A 167 -26.81 -5.67 -37.34
C ASN A 167 -26.02 -6.45 -38.41
N GLU A 168 -24.90 -5.90 -38.87
CA GLU A 168 -24.01 -6.57 -39.83
C GLU A 168 -23.36 -7.82 -39.21
N ALA A 169 -22.96 -7.73 -37.95
CA ALA A 169 -22.47 -8.89 -37.20
C ALA A 169 -23.51 -10.02 -37.16
N LEU A 170 -24.78 -9.66 -36.86
CA LEU A 170 -25.89 -10.61 -36.81
C LEU A 170 -26.20 -11.21 -38.18
N LEU A 171 -26.19 -10.39 -39.24
CA LEU A 171 -26.38 -10.84 -40.62
C LEU A 171 -25.33 -11.89 -40.99
N LYS A 172 -24.05 -11.56 -40.83
CA LYS A 172 -22.93 -12.45 -41.22
C LYS A 172 -22.88 -13.74 -40.41
N ILE A 173 -23.22 -13.69 -39.12
CA ILE A 173 -23.28 -14.92 -38.32
C ILE A 173 -24.49 -15.80 -38.68
N LYS A 174 -25.62 -15.20 -39.10
CA LYS A 174 -26.79 -15.94 -39.59
C LYS A 174 -26.53 -16.56 -40.96
N GLU A 175 -25.86 -15.86 -41.88
CA GLU A 175 -25.37 -16.44 -43.15
C GLU A 175 -24.48 -17.66 -42.88
N LYS A 176 -23.53 -17.56 -41.94
CA LYS A 176 -22.70 -18.69 -41.51
C LYS A 176 -23.55 -19.84 -40.96
N HIS A 177 -24.54 -19.54 -40.12
CA HIS A 177 -25.42 -20.55 -39.54
C HIS A 177 -26.20 -21.31 -40.63
N PHE A 178 -26.76 -20.59 -41.59
CA PHE A 178 -27.44 -21.17 -42.75
C PHE A 178 -26.53 -22.11 -43.56
N LEU A 179 -25.31 -21.66 -43.87
CA LEU A 179 -24.34 -22.49 -44.58
C LEU A 179 -23.93 -23.74 -43.80
N LEU A 180 -23.83 -23.63 -42.46
CA LEU A 180 -23.56 -24.79 -41.61
C LEU A 180 -24.67 -25.84 -41.70
N GLU A 181 -25.93 -25.43 -41.56
CA GLU A 181 -27.08 -26.37 -41.60
C GLU A 181 -27.20 -27.05 -42.97
N ARG A 182 -27.06 -26.28 -44.07
CA ARG A 182 -27.13 -26.82 -45.43
C ARG A 182 -26.01 -27.80 -45.77
N ASN A 183 -24.89 -27.75 -45.06
CA ASN A 183 -23.71 -28.60 -45.31
C ASN A 183 -23.40 -29.55 -44.14
N LYS A 184 -24.40 -29.89 -43.32
CA LYS A 184 -24.21 -30.71 -42.11
C LYS A 184 -23.53 -32.06 -42.38
N GLU A 185 -23.88 -32.72 -43.48
CA GLU A 185 -23.37 -34.05 -43.85
C GLU A 185 -21.90 -33.96 -44.27
N LYS A 186 -21.58 -33.06 -45.21
CA LYS A 186 -20.21 -32.78 -45.66
C LYS A 186 -19.26 -32.41 -44.52
N LEU A 187 -19.75 -31.69 -43.53
CA LEU A 187 -18.95 -31.24 -42.39
C LEU A 187 -18.74 -32.33 -41.32
N GLY A 188 -19.58 -33.37 -41.30
CA GLY A 188 -19.49 -34.49 -40.36
C GLY A 188 -19.29 -34.04 -38.91
N SER A 189 -18.20 -34.50 -38.28
CA SER A 189 -17.88 -34.17 -36.87
C SER A 189 -17.62 -32.67 -36.65
N LYS A 190 -17.12 -31.94 -37.66
CA LYS A 190 -16.85 -30.50 -37.56
C LYS A 190 -18.13 -29.67 -37.46
N PHE A 191 -19.25 -30.16 -37.99
CA PHE A 191 -20.54 -29.47 -37.97
C PHE A 191 -20.94 -29.09 -36.55
N ARG A 192 -20.92 -30.06 -35.63
CA ARG A 192 -21.42 -29.91 -34.25
C ARG A 192 -20.67 -28.80 -33.49
N ILE A 193 -19.34 -28.84 -33.54
CA ILE A 193 -18.48 -27.85 -32.88
C ILE A 193 -18.71 -26.46 -33.50
N ASN A 194 -18.87 -26.38 -34.82
CA ASN A 194 -19.11 -25.10 -35.48
C ASN A 194 -20.52 -24.56 -35.19
N LYS A 195 -21.55 -25.41 -35.15
CA LYS A 195 -22.92 -25.04 -34.78
C LYS A 195 -22.97 -24.49 -33.36
N LEU A 196 -22.30 -25.15 -32.41
CA LEU A 196 -22.16 -24.66 -31.05
C LEU A 196 -21.48 -23.28 -31.01
N LYS A 197 -20.29 -23.14 -31.61
CA LYS A 197 -19.57 -21.86 -31.66
C LYS A 197 -20.41 -20.74 -32.28
N THR A 198 -21.14 -21.04 -33.36
CA THR A 198 -22.02 -20.08 -34.03
C THR A 198 -23.18 -19.67 -33.12
N SER A 199 -23.82 -20.62 -32.43
CA SER A 199 -24.90 -20.34 -31.48
C SER A 199 -24.44 -19.44 -30.33
N LEU A 200 -23.24 -19.70 -29.77
CA LEU A 200 -22.65 -18.85 -28.73
C LEU A 200 -22.37 -17.43 -29.22
N ASN A 201 -21.92 -17.27 -30.47
CA ASN A 201 -21.66 -15.97 -31.06
C ASN A 201 -22.97 -15.22 -31.33
N ILE A 202 -24.02 -15.89 -31.81
CA ILE A 202 -25.35 -15.29 -31.97
C ILE A 202 -25.88 -14.81 -30.63
N GLY A 203 -25.82 -15.66 -29.59
CA GLY A 203 -26.24 -15.29 -28.23
C GLY A 203 -25.49 -14.07 -27.70
N ALA A 204 -24.18 -13.97 -27.97
CA ALA A 204 -23.35 -12.83 -27.57
C ALA A 204 -23.70 -11.55 -28.33
N ILE A 205 -23.98 -11.64 -29.64
CA ILE A 205 -24.41 -10.50 -30.45
C ILE A 205 -25.74 -9.96 -29.93
N TYR A 206 -26.73 -10.82 -29.69
CA TYR A 206 -28.01 -10.38 -29.10
C TYR A 206 -27.84 -9.78 -27.70
N ALA A 207 -26.94 -10.32 -26.85
CA ALA A 207 -26.63 -9.70 -25.56
C ALA A 207 -26.06 -8.27 -25.74
N ASN A 208 -25.17 -8.06 -26.71
CA ASN A 208 -24.67 -6.72 -27.03
C ASN A 208 -25.78 -5.79 -27.58
N MET A 209 -26.71 -6.31 -28.39
CA MET A 209 -27.84 -5.53 -28.88
C MET A 209 -28.76 -5.10 -27.74
N TYR A 210 -29.02 -6.00 -26.77
CA TYR A 210 -29.75 -5.69 -25.55
C TYR A 210 -29.01 -4.67 -24.67
N LYS A 211 -27.68 -4.78 -24.55
CA LYS A 211 -26.85 -3.80 -23.84
C LYS A 211 -27.02 -2.40 -24.44
N ASN A 212 -27.07 -2.29 -25.77
CA ASN A 212 -27.22 -0.99 -26.46
C ASN A 212 -28.65 -0.44 -26.39
N ASN A 213 -29.66 -1.30 -26.25
CA ASN A 213 -31.05 -0.90 -26.10
C ASN A 213 -31.81 -1.87 -25.18
N THR A 214 -31.80 -1.56 -23.88
CA THR A 214 -32.41 -2.39 -22.83
C THR A 214 -33.93 -2.41 -22.86
N LEU A 215 -34.58 -1.52 -23.63
CA LEU A 215 -36.03 -1.53 -23.84
C LEU A 215 -36.46 -2.69 -24.77
N LYS A 216 -35.58 -3.14 -25.67
CA LYS A 216 -35.85 -4.25 -26.60
C LYS A 216 -35.62 -5.61 -25.94
N LYS A 217 -36.52 -6.00 -25.03
CA LYS A 217 -36.46 -7.26 -24.26
C LYS A 217 -36.27 -8.52 -25.13
N GLN A 218 -36.84 -8.54 -26.33
CA GLN A 218 -36.66 -9.63 -27.31
C GLN A 218 -35.20 -10.01 -27.60
N TYR A 219 -34.26 -9.06 -27.49
CA TYR A 219 -32.84 -9.35 -27.67
C TYR A 219 -32.28 -10.15 -26.48
N ALA A 220 -32.73 -9.87 -25.26
CA ALA A 220 -32.36 -10.68 -24.11
C ALA A 220 -32.94 -12.10 -24.23
N ASP A 221 -34.21 -12.22 -24.66
CA ASP A 221 -34.86 -13.51 -24.83
C ASP A 221 -34.18 -14.35 -25.90
N SER A 222 -33.80 -13.72 -27.02
CA SER A 222 -33.01 -14.37 -28.07
C SER A 222 -31.64 -14.82 -27.56
N SER A 223 -30.94 -13.98 -26.80
CA SER A 223 -29.64 -14.34 -26.20
C SER A 223 -29.77 -15.57 -25.28
N LEU A 224 -30.75 -15.54 -24.37
CA LEU A 224 -31.05 -16.64 -23.46
C LEU A 224 -31.43 -17.92 -24.21
N TYR A 225 -32.23 -17.81 -25.28
CA TYR A 225 -32.62 -18.96 -26.11
C TYR A 225 -31.39 -19.69 -26.66
N TYR A 226 -30.45 -18.99 -27.30
CA TYR A 226 -29.26 -19.62 -27.87
C TYR A 226 -28.34 -20.26 -26.80
N TYR A 227 -28.19 -19.62 -25.64
CA TYR A 227 -27.39 -20.18 -24.55
C TYR A 227 -28.05 -21.40 -23.91
N ASN A 228 -29.35 -21.33 -23.60
CA ASN A 228 -30.09 -22.44 -23.00
C ASN A 228 -30.24 -23.62 -23.96
N SER A 229 -30.50 -23.36 -25.24
CA SER A 229 -30.53 -24.39 -26.29
C SER A 229 -29.18 -25.09 -26.42
N SER A 230 -28.08 -24.33 -26.33
CA SER A 230 -26.73 -24.91 -26.32
C SER A 230 -26.50 -25.81 -25.09
N LEU A 231 -26.96 -25.41 -23.91
CA LEU A 231 -26.85 -26.20 -22.67
C LEU A 231 -27.66 -27.50 -22.70
N LYS A 232 -28.87 -27.48 -23.27
CA LYS A 232 -29.74 -28.66 -23.43
C LYS A 232 -29.17 -29.71 -24.41
N ASN A 233 -28.10 -29.38 -25.13
CA ASN A 233 -27.46 -30.33 -26.01
C ASN A 233 -26.68 -31.36 -25.18
N ASN A 234 -27.28 -32.54 -24.96
CA ASN A 234 -26.75 -33.68 -24.17
C ASN A 234 -25.34 -34.16 -24.59
N LYS A 235 -24.77 -33.62 -25.68
CA LYS A 235 -23.43 -33.95 -26.18
C LYS A 235 -22.36 -32.93 -25.77
N ILE A 236 -22.71 -31.85 -25.06
CA ILE A 236 -21.71 -31.00 -24.42
C ILE A 236 -21.17 -31.76 -23.22
N LYS A 237 -19.90 -32.19 -23.31
CA LYS A 237 -19.21 -32.79 -22.17
C LYS A 237 -19.28 -31.85 -20.97
N GLU A 238 -19.70 -32.39 -19.85
CA GLU A 238 -19.73 -31.69 -18.58
C GLU A 238 -18.34 -31.13 -18.25
N ASN A 239 -18.32 -29.94 -17.67
CA ASN A 239 -17.11 -29.17 -17.36
C ASN A 239 -16.22 -28.90 -18.58
N SER A 240 -16.79 -28.82 -19.78
CA SER A 240 -16.05 -28.42 -20.98
C SER A 240 -15.85 -26.91 -21.07
N TYR A 241 -14.80 -26.50 -21.78
CA TYR A 241 -14.52 -25.09 -22.08
C TYR A 241 -15.73 -24.35 -22.69
N TYR A 242 -16.53 -25.02 -23.53
CA TYR A 242 -17.72 -24.42 -24.13
C TYR A 242 -18.86 -24.24 -23.12
N GLN A 243 -19.03 -25.16 -22.17
CA GLN A 243 -20.01 -25.01 -21.09
C GLN A 243 -19.67 -23.80 -20.22
N GLY A 244 -18.38 -23.59 -19.89
CA GLY A 244 -17.92 -22.38 -19.22
C GLY A 244 -18.27 -21.10 -19.99
N ARG A 245 -18.11 -21.10 -21.33
CA ARG A 245 -18.53 -19.96 -22.18
C ARG A 245 -20.04 -19.72 -22.17
N ILE A 246 -20.85 -20.78 -22.11
CA ILE A 246 -22.31 -20.65 -22.02
C ILE A 246 -22.68 -20.02 -20.68
N TYR A 247 -22.16 -20.54 -19.58
CA TYR A 247 -22.41 -19.97 -18.25
C TYR A 247 -21.95 -18.52 -18.14
N TYR A 248 -20.81 -18.16 -18.72
CA TYR A 248 -20.37 -16.77 -18.81
C TYR A 248 -21.39 -15.89 -19.58
N GLY A 249 -21.89 -16.39 -20.71
CA GLY A 249 -22.91 -15.72 -21.51
C GLY A 249 -24.22 -15.51 -20.75
N LEU A 250 -24.72 -16.56 -20.08
CA LEU A 250 -25.90 -16.51 -19.22
C LEU A 250 -25.71 -15.52 -18.07
N GLY A 251 -24.59 -15.59 -17.37
CA GLY A 251 -24.24 -14.64 -16.31
C GLY A 251 -24.25 -13.20 -16.80
N THR A 252 -23.66 -12.95 -17.97
CA THR A 252 -23.63 -11.62 -18.59
C THR A 252 -25.02 -11.09 -18.93
N ILE A 253 -25.90 -11.91 -19.50
CA ILE A 253 -27.25 -11.44 -19.84
C ILE A 253 -28.11 -11.19 -18.59
N TYR A 254 -27.98 -12.01 -17.54
CA TYR A 254 -28.66 -11.76 -16.27
C TYR A 254 -28.12 -10.51 -15.56
N THR A 255 -26.83 -10.20 -15.68
CA THR A 255 -26.27 -8.90 -15.25
C THR A 255 -26.97 -7.74 -15.95
N LEU A 256 -27.16 -7.81 -17.28
CA LEU A 256 -27.86 -6.77 -18.04
C LEU A 256 -29.35 -6.66 -17.66
N LYS A 257 -29.98 -7.78 -17.30
CA LYS A 257 -31.35 -7.82 -16.76
C LYS A 257 -31.46 -7.36 -15.30
N LYS A 258 -30.33 -7.05 -14.65
CA LYS A 258 -30.22 -6.68 -13.23
C LYS A 258 -30.65 -7.78 -12.26
N GLU A 259 -30.68 -9.04 -12.70
CA GLU A 259 -30.94 -10.22 -11.86
C GLU A 259 -29.63 -10.70 -11.22
N TYR A 260 -29.04 -9.88 -10.33
CA TYR A 260 -27.65 -10.03 -9.88
C TYR A 260 -27.34 -11.37 -9.20
N THR A 261 -28.24 -11.91 -8.38
CA THR A 261 -28.07 -13.21 -7.72
C THR A 261 -27.94 -14.34 -8.75
N LYS A 262 -28.85 -14.35 -9.73
CA LYS A 262 -28.86 -15.35 -10.81
C LYS A 262 -27.67 -15.18 -11.74
N ALA A 263 -27.27 -13.93 -12.00
CA ALA A 263 -26.07 -13.61 -12.76
C ALA A 263 -24.82 -14.18 -12.09
N ASN A 264 -24.64 -13.93 -10.79
CA ASN A 264 -23.50 -14.43 -10.02
C ASN A 264 -23.45 -15.95 -10.00
N LEU A 265 -24.58 -16.64 -9.82
CA LEU A 265 -24.65 -18.11 -9.87
C LEU A 265 -24.05 -18.67 -11.17
N TYR A 266 -24.41 -18.11 -12.33
CA TYR A 266 -23.85 -18.56 -13.61
C TYR A 266 -22.40 -18.12 -13.82
N LEU A 267 -22.02 -16.92 -13.37
CA LEU A 267 -20.64 -16.46 -13.48
C LEU A 267 -19.69 -17.31 -12.62
N GLU A 268 -20.10 -17.72 -11.43
CA GLU A 268 -19.33 -18.59 -10.55
C GLU A 268 -19.10 -19.98 -11.16
N LYS A 269 -20.15 -20.62 -11.71
CA LYS A 269 -20.03 -21.87 -12.50
C LYS A 269 -19.07 -21.72 -13.68
N SER A 270 -19.11 -20.57 -14.34
CA SER A 270 -18.16 -20.25 -15.42
C SER A 270 -16.72 -20.13 -14.91
N LEU A 271 -16.50 -19.43 -13.80
CA LEU A 271 -15.18 -19.22 -13.22
C LEU A 271 -14.53 -20.54 -12.77
N GLU A 272 -15.30 -21.45 -12.17
CA GLU A 272 -14.82 -22.79 -11.78
C GLU A 272 -14.22 -23.54 -12.98
N ILE A 273 -14.96 -23.61 -14.08
CA ILE A 273 -14.50 -24.23 -15.32
C ILE A 273 -13.25 -23.52 -15.86
N PHE A 274 -13.26 -22.18 -15.94
CA PHE A 274 -12.15 -21.44 -16.51
C PHE A 274 -10.89 -21.42 -15.64
N HIS A 275 -11.02 -21.66 -14.33
CA HIS A 275 -9.87 -21.89 -13.46
C HIS A 275 -9.15 -23.19 -13.86
N LYS A 276 -9.89 -24.29 -14.04
CA LYS A 276 -9.36 -25.57 -14.52
C LYS A 276 -8.65 -25.46 -15.88
N TYR A 277 -9.22 -24.69 -16.80
CA TYR A 277 -8.63 -24.45 -18.13
C TYR A 277 -7.57 -23.35 -18.16
N LYS A 278 -7.22 -22.73 -17.02
CA LYS A 278 -6.29 -21.59 -16.91
C LYS A 278 -6.62 -20.46 -17.89
N SER A 279 -7.91 -20.19 -18.09
CA SER A 279 -8.37 -19.17 -19.06
C SER A 279 -8.44 -17.79 -18.42
N TYR A 280 -7.28 -17.16 -18.22
CA TYR A 280 -7.14 -15.86 -17.54
C TYR A 280 -8.04 -14.77 -18.12
N SER A 281 -8.29 -14.75 -19.43
CA SER A 281 -9.20 -13.78 -20.06
C SER A 281 -10.64 -13.90 -19.55
N TYR A 282 -11.18 -15.11 -19.38
CA TYR A 282 -12.52 -15.30 -18.85
C TYR A 282 -12.56 -15.17 -17.32
N LEU A 283 -11.49 -15.56 -16.61
CA LEU A 283 -11.38 -15.33 -15.17
C LEU A 283 -11.44 -13.83 -14.84
N TYR A 284 -10.65 -13.02 -15.56
CA TYR A 284 -10.66 -11.56 -15.48
C TYR A 284 -12.06 -10.97 -15.73
N LYS A 285 -12.69 -11.35 -16.85
CA LYS A 285 -14.00 -10.84 -17.23
C LYS A 285 -15.11 -11.29 -16.27
N GLY A 286 -15.06 -12.53 -15.79
CA GLY A 286 -16.04 -13.07 -14.86
C GLY A 286 -15.97 -12.37 -13.50
N HIS A 287 -14.78 -12.20 -12.93
CA HIS A 287 -14.62 -11.44 -11.70
C HIS A 287 -15.04 -9.98 -11.86
N TYR A 288 -14.72 -9.33 -12.98
CA TYR A 288 -15.22 -7.98 -13.26
C TYR A 288 -16.76 -7.93 -13.23
N ASN A 289 -17.44 -8.84 -13.94
CA ASN A 289 -18.92 -8.87 -13.97
C ASN A 289 -19.53 -9.13 -12.58
N ILE A 290 -18.97 -10.05 -11.80
CA ILE A 290 -19.39 -10.28 -10.41
C ILE A 290 -19.19 -9.03 -9.56
N GLY A 291 -18.06 -8.33 -9.74
CA GLY A 291 -17.78 -7.05 -9.08
C GLY A 291 -18.84 -5.99 -9.40
N VAL A 292 -19.22 -5.86 -10.68
CA VAL A 292 -20.31 -4.97 -11.11
C VAL A 292 -21.64 -5.37 -10.47
N ASN A 293 -21.97 -6.66 -10.47
CA ASN A 293 -23.22 -7.17 -9.87
C ASN A 293 -23.32 -6.80 -8.38
N TYR A 294 -22.27 -7.05 -7.60
CA TYR A 294 -22.27 -6.70 -6.19
C TYR A 294 -22.27 -5.19 -5.96
N TYR A 295 -21.52 -4.42 -6.76
CA TYR A 295 -21.55 -2.95 -6.68
C TYR A 295 -22.97 -2.40 -6.92
N MET A 296 -23.65 -2.90 -7.95
CA MET A 296 -25.03 -2.48 -8.26
C MET A 296 -26.03 -2.95 -7.21
N ALA A 297 -25.80 -4.09 -6.57
CA ALA A 297 -26.54 -4.57 -5.41
C ALA A 297 -26.16 -3.85 -4.10
N LYS A 298 -25.30 -2.83 -4.14
CA LYS A 298 -24.78 -2.05 -3.00
C LYS A 298 -23.93 -2.84 -2.00
N ASP A 299 -23.51 -4.07 -2.33
CA ASP A 299 -22.51 -4.82 -1.58
C ASP A 299 -21.10 -4.39 -2.04
N PHE A 300 -20.65 -3.25 -1.53
CA PHE A 300 -19.37 -2.67 -1.92
C PHE A 300 -18.16 -3.52 -1.49
N ASN A 301 -18.29 -4.35 -0.45
CA ASN A 301 -17.19 -5.19 0.02
C ASN A 301 -16.93 -6.34 -0.95
N ARG A 302 -17.96 -7.10 -1.33
CA ARG A 302 -17.82 -8.16 -2.34
C ARG A 302 -17.52 -7.59 -3.73
N GLY A 303 -18.08 -6.42 -4.05
CA GLY A 303 -17.75 -5.68 -5.27
C GLY A 303 -16.27 -5.36 -5.35
N LYS A 304 -15.72 -4.72 -4.30
CA LYS A 304 -14.29 -4.39 -4.19
C LYS A 304 -13.40 -5.62 -4.31
N TYR A 305 -13.70 -6.69 -3.58
CA TYR A 305 -12.93 -7.93 -3.64
C TYR A 305 -12.80 -8.44 -5.08
N ASN A 306 -13.92 -8.50 -5.81
CA ASN A 306 -13.95 -9.00 -7.17
C ASN A 306 -13.26 -8.07 -8.17
N PHE A 307 -13.38 -6.75 -8.03
CA PHE A 307 -12.62 -5.81 -8.86
C PHE A 307 -11.11 -5.93 -8.64
N LEU A 308 -10.65 -6.03 -7.39
CA LEU A 308 -9.24 -6.24 -7.09
C LEU A 308 -8.73 -7.57 -7.65
N LYS A 309 -9.51 -8.64 -7.52
CA LYS A 309 -9.17 -9.95 -8.07
C LYS A 309 -9.10 -9.92 -9.60
N ALA A 310 -10.02 -9.23 -10.27
CA ALA A 310 -9.98 -9.01 -11.70
C ALA A 310 -8.69 -8.29 -12.12
N LEU A 311 -8.36 -7.17 -11.47
CA LEU A 311 -7.14 -6.40 -11.76
C LEU A 311 -5.86 -7.21 -11.48
N HIS A 312 -5.85 -8.08 -10.47
CA HIS A 312 -4.72 -8.97 -10.17
C HIS A 312 -4.52 -10.06 -11.24
N ILE A 313 -5.61 -10.64 -11.75
CA ILE A 313 -5.54 -11.66 -12.82
C ILE A 313 -5.05 -11.05 -14.14
N LYS A 314 -5.35 -9.77 -14.36
CA LYS A 314 -4.95 -9.05 -15.57
C LYS A 314 -3.44 -8.85 -15.58
N ASN A 315 -2.74 -9.70 -16.32
CA ASN A 315 -1.28 -9.72 -16.40
C ASN A 315 -0.69 -8.95 -17.59
N ASP A 316 -1.53 -8.30 -18.41
CA ASP A 316 -1.07 -7.48 -19.52
C ASP A 316 -1.31 -5.98 -19.30
N THR A 317 -0.59 -5.17 -20.08
CA THR A 317 -0.66 -3.70 -20.04
C THR A 317 -1.80 -3.12 -20.90
N LEU A 318 -2.66 -3.96 -21.49
CA LEU A 318 -3.70 -3.51 -22.41
C LEU A 318 -4.76 -2.68 -21.67
N LEU A 319 -5.02 -1.46 -22.11
CA LEU A 319 -6.14 -0.68 -21.59
C LEU A 319 -7.42 -1.20 -22.24
N ASP A 320 -8.31 -1.80 -21.46
CA ASP A 320 -9.61 -2.28 -21.93
C ASP A 320 -10.77 -1.71 -21.12
N TYR A 321 -11.98 -1.93 -21.62
CA TYR A 321 -13.24 -1.49 -21.02
C TYR A 321 -13.35 -1.86 -19.53
N ASN A 322 -13.11 -3.13 -19.21
CA ASN A 322 -13.26 -3.66 -17.86
C ASN A 322 -12.22 -3.06 -16.92
N TYR A 323 -10.99 -2.82 -17.40
CA TYR A 323 -9.90 -2.27 -16.59
C TYR A 323 -10.24 -0.86 -16.15
N MET A 324 -10.64 -0.02 -17.10
CA MET A 324 -10.99 1.37 -16.83
C MET A 324 -12.20 1.47 -15.90
N HIS A 325 -13.25 0.70 -16.15
CA HIS A 325 -14.42 0.70 -15.28
C HIS A 325 -14.14 0.13 -13.88
N ALA A 326 -13.33 -0.92 -13.75
CA ALA A 326 -12.94 -1.47 -12.45
C ALA A 326 -12.23 -0.40 -11.60
N ASN A 327 -11.28 0.34 -12.18
CA ASN A 327 -10.61 1.45 -11.50
C ASN A 327 -11.60 2.56 -11.10
N ASN A 328 -12.53 2.94 -11.99
CA ASN A 328 -13.56 3.91 -11.65
C ASN A 328 -14.55 3.43 -10.55
N TYR A 329 -14.89 2.14 -10.52
CA TYR A 329 -15.71 1.59 -9.43
C TYR A 329 -14.93 1.57 -8.12
N LEU A 330 -13.67 1.13 -8.14
CA LEU A 330 -12.81 1.11 -6.96
C LEU A 330 -12.61 2.50 -6.37
N SER A 331 -12.41 3.53 -7.20
CA SER A 331 -12.29 4.91 -6.70
C SER A 331 -13.54 5.34 -5.93
N LYS A 332 -14.73 5.06 -6.47
CA LYS A 332 -16.02 5.34 -5.81
C LYS A 332 -16.21 4.54 -4.53
N ILE A 333 -15.84 3.25 -4.52
CA ILE A 333 -15.94 2.40 -3.32
C ILE A 333 -15.02 2.94 -2.22
N TYR A 334 -13.75 3.20 -2.54
CA TYR A 334 -12.79 3.69 -1.55
C TYR A 334 -13.15 5.08 -1.04
N LEU A 335 -13.71 5.95 -1.88
CA LEU A 335 -14.23 7.24 -1.45
C LEU A 335 -15.38 7.07 -0.43
N ASN A 336 -16.32 6.15 -0.69
CA ASN A 336 -17.39 5.83 0.26
C ASN A 336 -16.82 5.27 1.59
N GLN A 337 -15.74 4.49 1.52
CA GLN A 337 -15.02 3.98 2.69
C GLN A 337 -14.12 5.03 3.37
N LYS A 338 -14.16 6.30 2.95
CA LYS A 338 -13.30 7.39 3.44
C LYS A 338 -11.79 7.12 3.30
N LYS A 339 -11.39 6.19 2.43
CA LYS A 339 -9.98 5.86 2.13
C LYS A 339 -9.49 6.69 0.96
N VAL A 340 -9.13 7.94 1.24
CA VAL A 340 -8.87 8.96 0.21
C VAL A 340 -7.70 8.62 -0.69
N ASP A 341 -6.57 8.17 -0.13
CA ASP A 341 -5.38 7.84 -0.93
C ASP A 341 -5.67 6.75 -1.95
N SER A 342 -6.36 5.68 -1.53
CA SER A 342 -6.81 4.62 -2.42
C SER A 342 -7.80 5.16 -3.46
N ALA A 343 -8.76 5.99 -3.06
CA ALA A 343 -9.72 6.60 -3.99
C ALA A 343 -9.00 7.41 -5.09
N ASN A 344 -8.02 8.23 -4.71
CA ASN A 344 -7.20 9.03 -5.62
C ASN A 344 -6.35 8.16 -6.55
N TYR A 345 -5.72 7.11 -6.02
CA TYR A 345 -4.93 6.19 -6.82
C TYR A 345 -5.75 5.60 -7.97
N TYR A 346 -6.92 5.03 -7.66
CA TYR A 346 -7.78 4.40 -8.66
C TYR A 346 -8.43 5.42 -9.62
N LEU A 347 -8.78 6.61 -9.12
CA LEU A 347 -9.29 7.70 -9.96
C LEU A 347 -8.24 8.14 -10.98
N ASN A 348 -7.02 8.45 -10.52
CA ASN A 348 -5.93 8.89 -11.39
C ASN A 348 -5.56 7.82 -12.40
N THR A 349 -5.60 6.54 -12.00
CA THR A 349 -5.40 5.41 -12.91
C THR A 349 -6.44 5.40 -14.03
N PHE A 350 -7.73 5.60 -13.70
CA PHE A 350 -8.79 5.72 -14.69
C PHE A 350 -8.61 6.94 -15.61
N LEU A 351 -8.32 8.12 -15.06
CA LEU A 351 -8.14 9.36 -15.83
C LEU A 351 -6.91 9.28 -16.78
N ASN A 352 -5.81 8.71 -16.30
CA ASN A 352 -4.60 8.49 -17.10
C ASN A 352 -4.87 7.50 -18.25
N ALA A 353 -5.61 6.42 -17.97
CA ALA A 353 -6.04 5.49 -19.01
C ALA A 353 -6.96 6.16 -20.04
N TYR A 354 -7.91 6.98 -19.59
CA TYR A 354 -8.83 7.72 -20.46
C TYR A 354 -8.10 8.67 -21.42
N ASN A 355 -7.02 9.30 -20.98
CA ASN A 355 -6.24 10.19 -21.85
C ASN A 355 -5.48 9.45 -22.95
N LYS A 356 -5.17 8.16 -22.76
CA LYS A 356 -4.39 7.33 -23.69
C LYS A 356 -5.23 6.60 -24.75
N ILE A 357 -6.54 6.44 -24.53
CA ILE A 357 -7.43 5.75 -25.47
C ILE A 357 -7.87 6.66 -26.63
N SER A 358 -8.29 6.04 -27.75
CA SER A 358 -8.74 6.75 -28.95
C SER A 358 -10.02 7.56 -28.71
N THR A 359 -10.28 8.55 -29.58
CA THR A 359 -11.52 9.36 -29.51
C THR A 359 -12.79 8.52 -29.57
N ARG A 360 -12.78 7.44 -30.36
CA ARG A 360 -13.90 6.49 -30.43
C ARG A 360 -14.14 5.80 -29.09
N GLU A 361 -13.07 5.31 -28.45
CA GLU A 361 -13.17 4.65 -27.14
C GLU A 361 -13.60 5.63 -26.05
N LYS A 362 -13.12 6.89 -26.09
CA LYS A 362 -13.52 7.95 -25.14
C LYS A 362 -15.03 8.14 -25.06
N HIS A 363 -15.74 7.99 -26.19
CA HIS A 363 -17.21 8.09 -26.22
C HIS A 363 -17.88 7.11 -25.25
N GLN A 364 -17.36 5.88 -25.12
CA GLN A 364 -17.92 4.86 -24.22
C GLN A 364 -17.76 5.22 -22.73
N PHE A 365 -16.79 6.07 -22.40
CA PHE A 365 -16.50 6.47 -21.02
C PHE A 365 -16.88 7.92 -20.72
N LYS A 366 -17.55 8.62 -21.63
CA LYS A 366 -17.85 10.05 -21.52
C LYS A 366 -18.52 10.39 -20.18
N GLU A 367 -19.56 9.64 -19.80
CA GLU A 367 -20.29 9.85 -18.54
C GLU A 367 -19.45 9.51 -17.31
N ALA A 368 -18.69 8.40 -17.36
CA ALA A 368 -17.79 8.02 -16.28
C ALA A 368 -16.69 9.07 -16.06
N TYR A 369 -16.14 9.61 -17.15
CA TYR A 369 -15.14 10.67 -17.13
C TYR A 369 -15.71 11.99 -16.64
N LYS A 370 -16.90 12.38 -17.11
CA LYS A 370 -17.61 13.57 -16.62
C LYS A 370 -17.82 13.49 -15.10
N THR A 371 -18.39 12.39 -14.61
CA THR A 371 -18.61 12.14 -13.19
C THR A 371 -17.30 12.20 -12.40
N ALA A 372 -16.21 11.63 -12.94
CA ALA A 372 -14.89 11.61 -12.31
C ALA A 372 -14.25 13.01 -12.24
N LYS A 373 -14.50 13.87 -13.24
CA LYS A 373 -14.00 15.25 -13.29
C LYS A 373 -14.89 16.27 -12.59
N GLU A 374 -16.14 15.94 -12.31
CA GLU A 374 -17.05 16.85 -11.63
C GLU A 374 -16.45 17.32 -10.31
N ILE A 375 -16.53 18.65 -10.10
CA ILE A 375 -16.04 19.36 -8.92
C ILE A 375 -16.51 18.69 -7.62
N ASN A 376 -17.65 18.00 -7.63
CA ASN A 376 -18.18 17.26 -6.49
C ASN A 376 -17.29 16.11 -6.00
N PHE A 377 -16.60 15.38 -6.89
CA PHE A 377 -15.71 14.29 -6.47
C PHE A 377 -14.47 14.85 -5.76
N THR A 378 -13.84 15.86 -6.36
CA THR A 378 -12.70 16.59 -5.78
C THR A 378 -13.09 17.32 -4.49
N LYS A 379 -14.26 17.98 -4.43
CA LYS A 379 -14.78 18.60 -3.20
C LYS A 379 -14.98 17.58 -2.09
N LYS A 380 -15.55 16.41 -2.37
CA LYS A 380 -15.71 15.33 -1.37
C LYS A 380 -14.36 14.83 -0.86
N ILE A 381 -13.38 14.64 -1.74
CA ILE A 381 -12.01 14.28 -1.37
C ILE A 381 -11.41 15.35 -0.45
N ASN A 382 -11.47 16.61 -0.84
CA ASN A 382 -10.90 17.71 -0.07
C ASN A 382 -11.58 17.86 1.29
N ALA A 383 -12.91 17.67 1.37
CA ALA A 383 -13.66 17.69 2.62
C ALA A 383 -13.23 16.56 3.57
N ILE A 384 -13.05 15.33 3.06
CA ILE A 384 -12.59 14.20 3.87
C ILE A 384 -11.13 14.41 4.31
N ASN A 385 -10.27 14.93 3.45
CA ASN A 385 -8.89 15.26 3.82
C ASN A 385 -8.83 16.35 4.89
N LYS A 386 -9.70 17.35 4.81
CA LYS A 386 -9.81 18.38 5.85
C LYS A 386 -10.21 17.77 7.20
N ASP A 387 -11.26 16.96 7.25
CA ASP A 387 -11.68 16.23 8.48
C ASP A 387 -10.57 15.34 9.03
N ASN A 388 -9.87 14.59 8.18
CA ASN A 388 -8.75 13.73 8.60
C ASN A 388 -7.57 14.55 9.15
N ASN A 389 -7.23 15.67 8.52
CA ASN A 389 -6.15 16.55 8.97
C ASN A 389 -6.49 17.21 10.30
N GLU A 390 -7.73 17.68 10.48
CA GLU A 390 -8.22 18.21 11.75
C GLU A 390 -8.13 17.16 12.86
N ARG A 391 -8.59 15.93 12.63
CA ARG A 391 -8.45 14.83 13.59
C ARG A 391 -7.00 14.53 13.94
N THR A 392 -6.14 14.43 12.93
CA THR A 392 -4.70 14.15 13.12
C THR A 392 -4.04 15.26 13.93
N PHE A 393 -4.40 16.52 13.68
CA PHE A 393 -3.94 17.66 14.46
C PHE A 393 -4.36 17.55 15.93
N TYR A 394 -5.61 17.22 16.24
CA TYR A 394 -6.06 17.00 17.62
C TYR A 394 -5.36 15.82 18.30
N TYR A 395 -5.14 14.70 17.60
CA TYR A 395 -4.37 13.58 18.15
C TYR A 395 -2.93 13.98 18.49
N ASN A 396 -2.28 14.76 17.63
CA ASN A 396 -0.93 15.27 17.90
C ASN A 396 -0.90 16.18 19.13
N ILE A 397 -1.90 17.06 19.30
CA ILE A 397 -2.03 17.89 20.51
C ILE A 397 -2.16 17.02 21.78
N ILE A 398 -3.00 15.97 21.74
CA ILE A 398 -3.18 15.06 22.87
C ILE A 398 -1.86 14.36 23.22
N ILE A 399 -1.12 13.86 22.22
CA ILE A 399 0.18 13.19 22.42
C ILE A 399 1.20 14.17 23.03
N ILE A 400 1.31 15.39 22.50
CA ILE A 400 2.22 16.41 23.03
C ILE A 400 1.86 16.74 24.49
N SER A 401 0.56 16.87 24.79
CA SER A 401 0.09 17.15 26.15
C SER A 401 0.44 16.02 27.12
N LEU A 402 0.30 14.75 26.70
CA LEU A 402 0.69 13.58 27.50
C LEU A 402 2.20 13.55 27.77
N ILE A 403 3.03 13.88 26.77
CA ILE A 403 4.49 13.96 26.92
C ILE A 403 4.86 15.06 27.94
N LEU A 404 4.21 16.23 27.86
CA LEU A 404 4.45 17.33 28.80
C LEU A 404 4.06 16.96 30.23
N ILE A 405 2.91 16.30 30.42
CA ILE A 405 2.47 15.82 31.74
C ILE A 405 3.43 14.77 32.31
N SER A 406 3.89 13.83 31.47
CA SER A 406 4.88 12.82 31.86
C SER A 406 6.23 13.44 32.24
N GLY A 407 6.70 14.43 31.48
CA GLY A 407 7.91 15.18 31.79
C GLY A 407 7.79 15.96 33.09
N PHE A 408 6.65 16.63 33.31
CA PHE A 408 6.36 17.38 34.53
C PHE A 408 6.32 16.48 35.76
N THR A 409 5.58 15.37 35.70
CA THR A 409 5.51 14.40 36.81
C THR A 409 6.87 13.79 37.12
N SER A 410 7.65 13.41 36.11
CA SER A 410 9.02 12.91 36.28
C SER A 410 9.93 13.94 36.94
N PHE A 411 9.84 15.22 36.55
CA PHE A 411 10.58 16.31 37.18
C PHE A 411 10.23 16.48 38.66
N PHE A 412 8.94 16.44 39.02
CA PHE A 412 8.50 16.53 40.41
C PHE A 412 8.96 15.34 41.26
N VAL A 413 8.89 14.12 40.72
CA VAL A 413 9.40 12.92 41.40
C VAL A 413 10.90 13.02 41.61
N PHE A 414 11.66 13.43 40.58
CA PHE A 414 13.11 13.61 40.68
C PHE A 414 13.49 14.68 41.71
N LYS A 415 12.82 15.83 41.70
CA LYS A 415 13.03 16.90 42.69
C LYS A 415 12.76 16.42 44.10
N ASN A 416 11.63 15.76 44.34
CA ASN A 416 11.26 15.23 45.66
C ASN A 416 12.28 14.19 46.16
N ASN A 417 12.72 13.28 45.29
CA ASN A 417 13.73 12.29 45.63
C ASN A 417 15.10 12.92 45.95
N ARG A 418 15.48 13.97 45.22
CA ARG A 418 16.71 14.73 45.50
C ARG A 418 16.65 15.43 46.87
N GLU A 419 15.51 16.03 47.20
CA GLU A 419 15.31 16.67 48.52
C GLU A 419 15.36 15.65 49.66
N LYS A 420 14.75 14.46 49.49
CA LYS A 420 14.83 13.36 50.46
C LYS A 420 16.26 12.87 50.67
N ARG A 421 17.06 12.72 49.59
CA ARG A 421 18.48 12.32 49.70
C ARG A 421 19.30 13.32 50.50
N LYS A 422 19.18 14.62 50.20
CA LYS A 422 19.87 15.68 50.95
C LYS A 422 19.48 15.72 52.43
N ALA A 423 18.22 15.45 52.75
CA ALA A 423 17.75 15.38 54.13
C ALA A 423 18.36 14.19 54.88
N LYS A 424 18.52 13.04 54.22
CA LYS A 424 19.16 11.85 54.79
C LYS A 424 20.65 12.07 55.08
N GLU A 425 21.39 12.65 54.13
CA GLU A 425 22.81 12.98 54.32
C GLU A 425 23.06 13.91 55.51
N ARG A 426 22.20 14.94 55.68
CA ARG A 426 22.28 15.84 56.85
C ARG A 426 22.08 15.09 58.15
N LEU A 427 21.10 14.19 58.20
CA LEU A 427 20.79 13.38 59.37
C LEU A 427 21.94 12.44 59.73
N ASP A 428 22.51 11.75 58.75
CA ASP A 428 23.64 10.84 58.97
C ASP A 428 24.85 11.60 59.55
N ASN A 429 25.15 12.79 59.00
CA ASN A 429 26.21 13.66 59.53
C ASN A 429 25.94 14.17 60.96
N LEU A 430 24.68 14.47 61.30
CA LEU A 430 24.30 14.90 62.65
C LEU A 430 24.44 13.79 63.68
N ILE A 431 24.11 12.56 63.31
CA ILE A 431 24.26 11.40 64.18
C ILE A 431 25.74 11.14 64.44
N VAL A 432 26.59 11.14 63.41
CA VAL A 432 28.04 10.94 63.57
C VAL A 432 28.64 11.99 64.53
N ARG A 433 28.29 13.27 64.36
CA ARG A 433 28.76 14.36 65.25
C ARG A 433 28.31 14.23 66.71
N VAL A 434 27.16 13.59 66.95
CA VAL A 434 26.62 13.42 68.31
C VAL A 434 27.15 12.13 68.96
N SER A 435 27.41 11.08 68.17
CA SER A 435 27.92 9.79 68.64
C SER A 435 29.43 9.82 68.95
N GLN A 436 30.21 10.63 68.23
CA GLN A 436 31.60 10.90 68.56
C GLN A 436 31.66 12.06 69.54
N LYS A 437 32.06 11.81 70.80
CA LYS A 437 32.38 12.84 71.81
C LYS A 437 33.60 13.65 71.36
N GLU A 438 33.47 14.47 70.33
CA GLU A 438 34.48 15.47 70.02
C GLU A 438 34.33 16.63 71.00
N LYS A 439 35.36 16.83 71.83
CA LYS A 439 35.59 18.10 72.50
C LYS A 439 35.67 19.16 71.41
N ILE A 440 34.77 20.14 71.45
CA ILE A 440 34.87 21.36 70.67
C ILE A 440 36.16 22.05 71.12
N THR A 441 37.26 21.85 70.40
CA THR A 441 38.41 22.75 70.44
C THR A 441 38.03 24.00 69.67
N PRO A 442 38.14 25.21 70.26
CA PRO A 442 37.85 26.44 69.53
C PRO A 442 38.83 26.58 68.36
N PRO A 443 38.38 27.00 67.17
CA PRO A 443 39.29 27.44 66.14
C PRO A 443 40.04 28.68 66.65
N THR A 444 41.36 28.57 66.79
CA THR A 444 42.27 29.71 66.91
C THR A 444 42.22 30.49 65.61
N SER A 445 41.32 31.48 65.54
CA SER A 445 41.42 32.54 64.57
C SER A 445 42.31 33.63 65.15
N ASP A 446 43.51 33.78 64.59
CA ASP A 446 44.31 34.99 64.72
C ASP A 446 43.49 36.19 64.20
N LEU A 447 42.90 36.94 65.13
CA LEU A 447 42.29 38.24 64.85
C LEU A 447 42.82 39.22 65.89
N LYS A 448 43.62 40.18 65.42
CA LYS A 448 44.21 41.28 66.19
C LYS A 448 43.16 41.95 67.07
N ILE A 449 43.30 41.75 68.38
CA ILE A 449 42.44 42.20 69.47
C ILE A 449 42.80 43.65 69.83
N LYS A 450 41.80 44.54 70.00
CA LYS A 450 42.05 45.92 70.47
C LYS A 450 40.97 46.54 71.37
N ASP A 451 40.12 45.74 72.02
CA ASP A 451 39.11 46.30 72.94
C ASP A 451 38.80 45.38 74.14
N GLU A 452 38.95 45.90 75.35
CA GLU A 452 38.73 45.22 76.64
C GLU A 452 37.27 44.76 76.79
N GLN A 453 36.33 45.52 76.23
CA GLN A 453 34.91 45.17 76.22
C GLN A 453 34.59 43.95 75.34
N HIS A 454 35.33 43.70 74.26
CA HIS A 454 35.14 42.50 73.43
C HIS A 454 35.51 41.21 74.19
N GLN A 455 36.62 41.24 74.94
CA GLN A 455 37.05 40.09 75.75
C GLN A 455 36.06 39.80 76.87
N GLN A 456 35.50 40.83 77.51
CA GLN A 456 34.45 40.68 78.50
C GLN A 456 33.21 39.97 77.91
N ILE A 457 32.80 40.33 76.70
CA ILE A 457 31.64 39.69 76.04
C ILE A 457 31.91 38.23 75.73
N ILE A 458 33.07 37.89 75.18
CA ILE A 458 33.43 36.50 74.87
C ILE A 458 33.44 35.66 76.16
N LYS A 459 34.06 36.17 77.22
CA LYS A 459 34.07 35.50 78.53
C LYS A 459 32.66 35.34 79.10
N GLY A 460 31.82 36.37 78.97
CA GLY A 460 30.42 36.34 79.39
C GLY A 460 29.57 35.32 78.61
N LEU A 461 29.81 35.18 77.31
CA LEU A 461 29.18 34.14 76.48
C LEU A 461 29.61 32.74 76.91
N SER A 462 30.90 32.52 77.18
CA SER A 462 31.38 31.24 77.71
C SER A 462 30.72 30.87 79.03
N ILE A 463 30.54 31.83 79.95
CA ILE A 463 29.84 31.62 81.22
C ILE A 463 28.35 31.29 80.99
N ILE A 464 27.71 31.91 80.00
CA ILE A 464 26.32 31.61 79.62
C ILE A 464 26.19 30.17 79.11
N GLU A 465 27.12 29.74 78.26
CA GLU A 465 27.18 28.38 77.73
C GLU A 465 27.43 27.35 78.84
N GLU A 466 28.44 27.59 79.69
CA GLU A 466 28.83 26.70 80.80
C GLU A 466 27.70 26.53 81.83
N LYS A 467 27.08 27.64 82.25
CA LYS A 467 25.98 27.63 83.22
C LYS A 467 24.61 27.33 82.59
N MET A 468 24.58 27.03 81.30
CA MET A 468 23.38 26.70 80.53
C MET A 468 22.24 27.74 80.66
N TYR A 469 22.58 29.02 80.85
CA TYR A 469 21.59 30.09 81.00
C TYR A 469 20.70 30.24 79.76
N PHE A 470 21.18 29.80 78.60
CA PHE A 470 20.41 29.78 77.37
C PHE A 470 19.15 28.93 77.44
N LEU A 471 19.01 28.02 78.42
CA LEU A 471 17.81 27.19 78.61
C LEU A 471 16.67 27.90 79.37
N LYS A 472 16.90 29.08 79.95
CA LYS A 472 15.88 29.80 80.71
C LYS A 472 14.82 30.45 79.81
N ASP A 473 13.57 30.49 80.27
CA ASP A 473 12.41 30.99 79.51
C ASP A 473 12.45 32.50 79.24
N ASP A 474 13.19 33.24 80.06
CA ASP A 474 13.45 34.67 79.92
C ASP A 474 14.74 34.96 79.15
N PHE A 475 15.48 33.95 78.70
CA PHE A 475 16.71 34.16 77.95
C PHE A 475 16.44 34.78 76.57
N ASN A 476 16.79 36.04 76.44
CA ASN A 476 16.67 36.85 75.22
C ASN A 476 17.89 37.79 75.12
N LEU A 477 18.03 38.48 73.98
CA LEU A 477 19.18 39.33 73.70
C LEU A 477 19.39 40.41 74.77
N TYR A 478 18.30 41.00 75.27
CA TYR A 478 18.34 42.01 76.32
C TYR A 478 18.87 41.44 77.64
N ASN A 479 18.33 40.31 78.08
CA ASN A 479 18.75 39.66 79.33
C ASN A 479 20.18 39.10 79.25
N ALA A 480 20.60 38.62 78.08
CA ALA A 480 21.98 38.21 77.84
C ALA A 480 22.94 39.41 77.90
N ALA A 481 22.61 40.52 77.25
CA ALA A 481 23.42 41.74 77.28
C ALA A 481 23.55 42.30 78.70
N LYS A 482 22.43 42.39 79.43
CA LYS A 482 22.40 42.82 80.84
C LYS A 482 23.28 41.94 81.73
N ARG A 483 23.22 40.62 81.55
CA ARG A 483 23.99 39.65 82.36
C ARG A 483 25.49 39.68 82.06
N ILE A 484 25.86 40.00 80.82
CA ILE A 484 27.27 40.14 80.40
C ILE A 484 27.84 41.52 80.79
N GLY A 485 26.98 42.50 81.04
CA GLY A 485 27.36 43.88 81.32
C GLY A 485 27.61 44.70 80.06
N THR A 486 26.83 44.48 78.99
CA THR A 486 26.92 45.21 77.71
C THR A 486 25.53 45.63 77.21
N ASN A 487 25.46 46.26 76.02
CA ASN A 487 24.21 46.58 75.34
C ASN A 487 23.88 45.57 74.22
N THR A 488 22.60 45.51 73.83
CA THR A 488 22.08 44.53 72.87
C THR A 488 22.69 44.67 71.46
N THR A 489 22.99 45.89 71.05
CA THR A 489 23.61 46.20 69.75
C THR A 489 25.02 45.63 69.68
N TYR A 490 25.81 45.85 70.72
CA TYR A 490 27.19 45.40 70.78
C TYR A 490 27.28 43.89 70.90
N LEU A 491 26.47 43.27 71.77
CA LEU A 491 26.39 41.82 71.88
C LEU A 491 26.02 41.16 70.54
N SER A 492 25.02 41.70 69.83
CA SER A 492 24.62 41.17 68.52
C SER A 492 25.72 41.30 67.49
N LYS A 493 26.45 42.43 67.49
CA LYS A 493 27.58 42.67 66.59
C LYS A 493 28.71 41.67 66.86
N VAL A 494 29.07 41.47 68.13
CA VAL A 494 30.12 40.52 68.53
C VAL A 494 29.74 39.09 68.14
N ILE A 495 28.53 38.63 68.44
CA ILE A 495 28.07 37.28 68.05
C ILE A 495 28.06 37.13 66.53
N LYS A 496 27.61 38.15 65.79
CA LYS A 496 27.59 38.10 64.33
C LYS A 496 28.99 38.02 63.73
N VAL A 497 29.98 38.67 64.34
CA VAL A 497 31.39 38.60 63.89
C VAL A 497 32.04 37.28 64.31
N TYR A 498 31.93 36.89 65.58
CA TYR A 498 32.64 35.73 66.13
C TYR A 498 31.99 34.38 65.81
N LYS A 499 30.66 34.33 65.77
CA LYS A 499 29.90 33.08 65.53
C LYS A 499 29.27 33.06 64.13
N GLN A 500 29.38 34.15 63.35
CA GLN A 500 28.80 34.26 62.00
C GLN A 500 27.28 34.00 61.94
N MET A 501 26.56 34.32 63.00
CA MET A 501 25.13 34.05 63.14
C MET A 501 24.43 35.15 63.96
N SER A 502 23.11 35.27 63.83
CA SER A 502 22.32 36.17 64.69
C SER A 502 22.23 35.64 66.12
N PHE A 503 21.91 36.49 67.10
CA PHE A 503 21.70 36.06 68.49
C PHE A 503 20.64 34.95 68.61
N SER A 504 19.56 35.04 67.81
CA SER A 504 18.52 34.01 67.82
C SER A 504 19.02 32.69 67.26
N GLU A 505 19.83 32.71 66.20
CA GLU A 505 20.43 31.50 65.62
C GLU A 505 21.43 30.87 66.60
N TYR A 506 22.28 31.68 67.22
CA TYR A 506 23.20 31.25 68.28
C TYR A 506 22.47 30.58 69.45
N THR A 507 21.41 31.20 69.95
CA THR A 507 20.61 30.63 71.04
C THR A 507 19.96 29.31 70.64
N ASN A 508 19.38 29.26 69.43
CA ASN A 508 18.74 28.04 68.93
C ASN A 508 19.76 26.92 68.72
N GLU A 509 20.95 27.22 68.20
CA GLU A 509 22.02 26.24 68.01
C GLU A 509 22.44 25.62 69.35
N LEU A 510 22.68 26.44 70.37
CA LEU A 510 23.00 25.95 71.73
C LEU A 510 21.89 25.04 72.28
N ARG A 511 20.63 25.47 72.17
CA ARG A 511 19.46 24.72 72.66
C ARG A 511 19.27 23.40 71.91
N ILE A 512 19.39 23.40 70.59
CA ILE A 512 19.25 22.18 69.79
C ILE A 512 20.40 21.22 70.06
N ASN A 513 21.65 21.70 70.12
CA ASN A 513 22.81 20.86 70.44
C ASN A 513 22.70 20.25 71.84
N TYR A 514 22.18 21.01 72.81
CA TYR A 514 21.89 20.50 74.14
C TYR A 514 20.83 19.38 74.10
N ILE A 515 19.71 19.60 73.40
CA ILE A 515 18.63 18.61 73.30
C ILE A 515 19.06 17.36 72.53
N THR A 516 19.78 17.48 71.42
CA THR A 516 20.28 16.31 70.69
C THR A 516 21.23 15.49 71.54
N LYS A 517 22.14 16.14 72.28
CA LYS A 517 23.01 15.47 73.25
C LYS A 517 22.21 14.77 74.36
N LYS A 518 21.27 15.46 75.00
CA LYS A 518 20.39 14.90 76.05
C LYS A 518 19.59 13.70 75.56
N LEU A 519 19.01 13.77 74.36
CA LEU A 519 18.27 12.66 73.78
C LEU A 519 19.17 11.47 73.47
N SER A 520 20.41 11.70 73.05
CA SER A 520 21.38 10.63 72.80
C SER A 520 21.86 9.98 74.10
N GLU A 521 22.16 10.75 75.14
CA GLU A 521 22.73 10.26 76.40
C GLU A 521 21.67 9.67 77.35
N GLU A 522 20.44 10.21 77.38
CA GLU A 522 19.42 9.84 78.38
C GLU A 522 18.20 9.17 77.74
N LYS A 523 18.16 7.83 77.77
CA LYS A 523 17.05 7.03 77.21
C LYS A 523 15.68 7.41 77.78
N LYS A 524 15.59 7.80 79.05
CA LYS A 524 14.34 8.22 79.71
C LYS A 524 13.69 9.44 79.06
N ILE A 525 14.49 10.41 78.58
CA ILE A 525 13.97 11.64 77.96
C ILE A 525 13.28 11.34 76.62
N ARG A 526 13.67 10.25 75.96
CA ARG A 526 13.10 9.82 74.67
C ARG A 526 11.61 9.43 74.76
N ALA A 527 11.13 9.10 75.95
CA ALA A 527 9.72 8.76 76.19
C ALA A 527 8.84 10.00 76.44
N TYR A 528 9.43 11.20 76.57
CA TYR A 528 8.69 12.41 76.89
C TYR A 528 7.94 12.95 75.67
N THR A 529 6.87 13.70 75.93
CA THR A 529 6.13 14.39 74.87
C THR A 529 7.01 15.46 74.20
N THR A 530 6.72 15.78 72.94
CA THR A 530 7.49 16.81 72.21
C THR A 530 7.45 18.18 72.90
N GLN A 531 6.36 18.49 73.62
CA GLN A 531 6.26 19.69 74.45
C GLN A 531 7.28 19.64 75.60
N ALA A 532 7.29 18.56 76.38
CA ALA A 532 8.21 18.40 77.50
C ALA A 532 9.69 18.40 77.06
N ILE A 533 10.02 17.79 75.92
CA ILE A 533 11.38 17.84 75.35
C ILE A 533 11.73 19.28 74.93
N GLY A 534 10.78 20.01 74.36
CA GLY A 534 10.95 21.42 74.02
C GLY A 534 11.22 22.29 75.25
N GLU A 535 10.49 22.07 76.35
CA GLU A 535 10.65 22.79 77.62
C GLU A 535 12.03 22.54 78.24
N ILE A 536 12.51 21.29 78.24
CA ILE A 536 13.89 20.96 78.66
C ILE A 536 14.93 21.75 77.84
N GLY A 537 14.62 22.05 76.58
CA GLY A 537 15.46 22.81 75.66
C GLY A 537 15.29 24.32 75.73
N GLY A 538 14.46 24.83 76.66
CA GLY A 538 14.16 26.26 76.81
C GLY A 538 13.17 26.81 75.78
N TYR A 539 12.33 25.96 75.17
CA TYR A 539 11.28 26.37 74.23
C TYR A 539 9.90 26.38 74.90
N LYS A 540 9.18 27.50 74.76
CA LYS A 540 7.83 27.68 75.33
C LYS A 540 6.75 26.79 74.70
N ASN A 541 6.93 26.34 73.46
CA ASN A 541 5.94 25.51 72.78
C ASN A 541 6.55 24.51 71.78
N ALA A 542 5.91 23.35 71.67
CA ALA A 542 6.28 22.22 70.84
C ALA A 542 6.35 22.57 69.34
N LYS A 543 5.49 23.47 68.87
CA LYS A 543 5.43 23.88 67.45
C LYS A 543 6.70 24.64 67.04
N SER A 544 7.12 25.61 67.86
CA SER A 544 8.35 26.36 67.63
C SER A 544 9.57 25.47 67.77
N PHE A 545 9.61 24.63 68.81
CA PHE A 545 10.67 23.65 69.01
C PHE A 545 10.80 22.72 67.80
N THR A 546 9.72 22.09 67.36
CA THR A 546 9.74 21.13 66.25
C THR A 546 10.15 21.79 64.93
N ARG A 547 9.69 23.01 64.68
CA ARG A 547 10.10 23.77 63.48
C ARG A 547 11.59 24.11 63.52
N ILE A 548 12.11 24.60 64.65
CA ILE A 548 13.51 24.99 64.81
C ILE A 548 14.41 23.74 64.81
N PHE A 549 14.02 22.69 65.52
CA PHE A 549 14.68 21.40 65.52
C PHE A 549 14.77 20.85 64.09
N LYS A 550 13.65 20.78 63.35
CA LYS A 550 13.67 20.33 61.94
C LYS A 550 14.48 21.23 61.03
N LYS A 551 14.51 22.54 61.27
CA LYS A 551 15.34 23.47 60.50
C LYS A 551 16.84 23.21 60.74
N HIS A 552 17.23 22.98 62.00
CA HIS A 552 18.62 22.70 62.38
C HIS A 552 19.07 21.28 62.02
N THR A 553 18.23 20.27 62.26
CA THR A 553 18.60 18.85 62.13
C THR A 553 18.15 18.21 60.82
N GLY A 554 17.27 18.86 60.06
CA GLY A 554 16.66 18.33 58.84
C GLY A 554 15.46 17.39 59.08
N ILE A 555 15.24 16.93 60.31
CA ILE A 555 14.17 15.99 60.67
C ILE A 555 13.42 16.43 61.94
N THR A 556 12.23 15.87 62.17
CA THR A 556 11.48 16.17 63.39
C THR A 556 12.12 15.54 64.64
N PRO A 557 11.86 16.07 65.85
CA PRO A 557 12.32 15.45 67.10
C PRO A 557 11.91 13.98 67.22
N TYR A 558 10.69 13.64 66.81
CA TYR A 558 10.18 12.27 66.78
C TYR A 558 11.03 11.35 65.89
N GLN A 559 11.31 11.78 64.65
CA GLN A 559 12.16 11.02 63.71
C GLN A 559 13.58 10.84 64.24
N PHE A 560 14.11 11.82 64.97
CA PHE A 560 15.44 11.73 65.58
C PHE A 560 15.45 10.67 66.68
N ILE A 561 14.44 10.67 67.56
CA ILE A 561 14.25 9.69 68.62
C ILE A 561 14.08 8.27 68.05
N GLU A 562 13.26 8.12 67.01
CA GLU A 562 13.04 6.82 66.36
C GLU A 562 14.36 6.22 65.82
N LYS A 563 15.22 7.06 65.25
CA LYS A 563 16.49 6.62 64.66
C LYS A 563 17.55 6.28 65.72
N ILE A 564 17.73 7.13 66.74
CA ILE A 564 18.64 6.80 67.86
C ILE A 564 18.16 5.60 68.67
N ASN A 565 16.84 5.31 68.69
CA ASN A 565 16.34 4.07 69.29
C ASN A 565 16.70 2.85 68.44
N LYS A 566 16.70 2.96 67.10
CA LYS A 566 17.13 1.88 66.20
C LYS A 566 18.64 1.63 66.21
N GLU A 567 19.46 2.66 66.36
CA GLU A 567 20.94 2.54 66.38
C GLU A 567 21.51 2.09 67.74
N VAL A 568 20.78 2.24 68.85
CA VAL A 568 21.21 1.81 70.21
C VAL A 568 20.87 0.32 70.49
N PHE A 569 20.38 -0.43 69.49
CA PHE A 569 20.16 -1.88 69.56
C PHE A 569 21.24 -2.71 68.85
N PHE A 570 22.44 -2.16 68.66
CA PHE A 570 23.66 -2.92 68.32
C PHE A 570 24.76 -2.67 69.34
#